data_AF-A0A6P6KKP9-F1
#
_entry.id   AF-A0A6P6KKP9-F1
#
_cell.length_a   1.000
_cell.length_b   1.000
_cell.length_c   1.000
_cell.angle_alpha   90.00
_cell.angle_beta   90.00
_cell.angle_gamma   90.00
#
_symmetry.space_group_name_H-M   'P 1'
#
loop_
_entity.id
_entity.type
_entity.pdbx_description
1 polymer ?
#
loop_
_entity_poly.entity_id
_entity_poly.type
_entity_poly.pdbx_seq_one_letter_code
_entity_poly.pdbx_strand_id
1 'polypeptide(L)'
;MAHLTTNPADKERFMCIYPAYINSKKTLAEGRRIPAEKAVENPSCAEIRDVLTAAGLNVLVENKMYPREWNRDAQFRGRVRIQLKLQDGSLCQDKFASRKDVMFYVVEMIPKLKSRTQKSGGAEAGSQQGEGGKKGKKKKK
;
A
#
# COMPACT_ATOMS: atom_id res chain seq x y z
N MET A 1 -0.34 26.99 -14.08
CA MET A 1 0.20 26.23 -12.93
C MET A 1 -0.97 25.83 -12.06
N ALA A 2 -1.11 24.55 -11.67
CA ALA A 2 -2.25 24.12 -10.87
C ALA A 2 -2.26 24.89 -9.53
N HIS A 3 -3.32 25.65 -9.28
CA HIS A 3 -3.53 26.31 -8.00
C HIS A 3 -3.72 25.23 -6.94
N LEU A 4 -2.65 24.81 -6.27
CA LEU A 4 -2.75 23.98 -5.09
C LEU A 4 -3.57 24.77 -4.06
N THR A 5 -4.81 24.33 -3.87
CA THR A 5 -5.77 24.89 -2.91
C THR A 5 -5.08 25.20 -1.59
N THR A 6 -5.34 26.32 -0.93
CA THR A 6 -4.60 26.69 0.31
C THR A 6 -4.93 25.77 1.49
N ASN A 7 -6.02 25.01 1.42
CA ASN A 7 -6.51 24.17 2.49
C ASN A 7 -5.72 22.84 2.60
N PRO A 8 -5.02 22.59 3.72
CA PRO A 8 -4.25 21.36 3.93
C PRO A 8 -5.11 20.09 4.04
N ALA A 9 -6.42 20.22 4.24
CA ALA A 9 -7.36 19.10 4.25
C ALA A 9 -7.82 18.67 2.85
N ASP A 10 -7.37 19.35 1.78
CA ASP A 10 -7.71 18.92 0.43
C ASP A 10 -6.99 17.63 0.05
N LYS A 11 -7.73 16.78 -0.66
CA LYS A 11 -7.24 15.47 -1.12
C LYS A 11 -5.97 15.56 -1.95
N GLU A 12 -5.68 16.71 -2.56
CA GLU A 12 -4.48 17.02 -3.36
C GLU A 12 -3.24 17.35 -2.52
N ARG A 13 -3.41 17.73 -1.25
CA ARG A 13 -2.32 17.98 -0.30
C ARG A 13 -2.01 16.79 0.63
N PHE A 14 -2.84 15.76 0.59
CA PHE A 14 -2.62 14.53 1.37
C PHE A 14 -1.23 13.94 1.10
N MET A 15 -0.68 13.25 2.09
CA MET A 15 0.60 12.58 1.92
C MET A 15 0.43 11.36 1.02
N CYS A 16 1.32 11.19 0.04
CA CYS A 16 1.43 9.94 -0.74
C CYS A 16 2.32 8.93 -0.02
N ILE A 17 1.84 7.69 0.10
CA ILE A 17 2.66 6.52 0.39
C ILE A 17 2.49 5.52 -0.75
N TYR A 18 3.62 5.06 -1.28
CA TYR A 18 3.67 3.89 -2.16
C TYR A 18 4.23 2.70 -1.40
N PRO A 19 3.80 1.46 -1.71
CA PRO A 19 4.34 0.27 -1.04
C PRO A 19 5.87 0.14 -1.16
N ALA A 20 6.45 0.60 -2.28
CA ALA A 20 7.90 0.61 -2.50
C ALA A 20 8.69 1.39 -1.43
N TYR A 21 8.08 2.37 -0.76
CA TYR A 21 8.77 3.21 0.24
C TYR A 21 9.19 2.42 1.48
N ILE A 22 8.42 1.40 1.82
CA ILE A 22 8.58 0.59 3.02
C ILE A 22 8.94 -0.87 2.71
N ASN A 23 9.27 -1.17 1.44
CA ASN A 23 9.65 -2.52 1.02
C ASN A 23 11.13 -2.77 1.31
N SER A 24 11.44 -3.84 2.07
CA SER A 24 12.80 -4.25 2.40
C SER A 24 13.58 -4.77 1.19
N LYS A 25 12.89 -5.37 0.21
CA LYS A 25 13.49 -5.91 -1.03
C LYS A 25 13.91 -4.83 -2.03
N LYS A 26 13.47 -3.57 -1.83
CA LYS A 26 13.83 -2.44 -2.68
C LYS A 26 15.01 -1.68 -2.07
N THR A 27 15.90 -1.21 -2.92
CA THR A 27 16.99 -0.29 -2.55
C THR A 27 16.50 1.15 -2.40
N LEU A 28 17.35 2.03 -1.87
CA LEU A 28 17.06 3.48 -1.81
C LEU A 28 16.88 4.09 -3.22
N ALA A 29 17.65 3.63 -4.21
CA ALA A 29 17.53 4.06 -5.60
C ALA A 29 16.17 3.65 -6.21
N GLU A 30 15.72 2.44 -5.90
CA GLU A 30 14.43 1.91 -6.35
C GLU A 30 13.23 2.48 -5.58
N GLY A 31 13.47 3.34 -4.58
CA GLY A 31 12.42 4.13 -3.93
C GLY A 31 12.19 3.87 -2.44
N ARG A 32 12.93 2.93 -1.82
CA ARG A 32 12.86 2.73 -0.37
C ARG A 32 13.20 4.03 0.36
N ARG A 33 12.43 4.37 1.40
CA ARG A 33 12.57 5.61 2.18
C ARG A 33 12.98 5.39 3.63
N ILE A 34 12.96 4.14 4.09
CA ILE A 34 13.32 3.73 5.45
C ILE A 34 14.53 2.77 5.44
N PRO A 35 15.22 2.58 6.57
CA PRO A 35 16.26 1.57 6.70
C PRO A 35 15.73 0.17 6.39
N ALA A 36 16.54 -0.68 5.74
CA ALA A 36 16.14 -2.02 5.33
C ALA A 36 15.74 -2.91 6.52
N GLU A 37 16.42 -2.77 7.65
CA GLU A 37 16.20 -3.52 8.89
C GLU A 37 14.81 -3.28 9.50
N LYS A 38 14.25 -2.09 9.29
CA LYS A 38 12.92 -1.71 9.77
C LYS A 38 11.83 -1.89 8.72
N ALA A 39 12.21 -2.22 7.48
CA ALA A 39 11.29 -2.34 6.37
C ALA A 39 10.60 -3.71 6.36
N VAL A 40 9.45 -3.79 5.68
CA VAL A 40 8.66 -5.02 5.60
C VAL A 40 8.84 -5.65 4.22
N GLU A 41 8.81 -6.97 4.15
CA GLU A 41 8.90 -7.69 2.88
C GLU A 41 7.57 -7.65 2.13
N ASN A 42 7.63 -7.14 0.89
CA ASN A 42 6.50 -7.09 -0.06
C ASN A 42 5.20 -6.55 0.56
N PRO A 43 5.20 -5.32 1.10
CA PRO A 43 3.99 -4.70 1.62
C PRO A 43 3.01 -4.42 0.48
N SER A 44 1.72 -4.58 0.76
CA SER A 44 0.63 -4.28 -0.18
C SER A 44 -0.07 -2.96 0.15
N CYS A 45 -0.69 -2.36 -0.86
CA CYS A 45 -1.48 -1.13 -0.67
C CYS A 45 -2.64 -1.34 0.33
N ALA A 46 -3.25 -2.53 0.33
CA ALA A 46 -4.33 -2.89 1.23
C ALA A 46 -3.87 -2.93 2.70
N GLU A 47 -2.73 -3.56 2.99
CA GLU A 47 -2.19 -3.61 4.36
C GLU A 47 -1.88 -2.21 4.90
N ILE A 48 -1.29 -1.35 4.07
CA ILE A 48 -0.99 0.05 4.44
C ILE A 48 -2.29 0.79 4.77
N ARG A 49 -3.32 0.64 3.94
CA ARG A 49 -4.64 1.23 4.19
C ARG A 49 -5.20 0.74 5.53
N ASP A 50 -5.26 -0.57 5.72
CA ASP A 50 -5.94 -1.17 6.87
C ASP A 50 -5.29 -0.76 8.20
N VAL A 51 -3.96 -0.71 8.25
CA VAL A 51 -3.20 -0.21 9.42
C VAL A 51 -3.51 1.25 9.72
N LEU A 52 -3.53 2.10 8.69
CA LEU A 52 -3.74 3.54 8.87
C LEU A 52 -5.19 3.89 9.18
N THR A 53 -6.15 3.17 8.59
CA THR A 53 -7.57 3.27 8.93
C THR A 53 -7.80 2.84 10.38
N ALA A 54 -7.18 1.73 10.82
CA ALA A 54 -7.23 1.29 12.22
C ALA A 54 -6.59 2.30 13.18
N ALA A 55 -5.61 3.07 12.72
CA ALA A 55 -4.98 4.14 13.50
C ALA A 55 -5.85 5.41 13.64
N GLY A 56 -7.02 5.46 12.99
CA GLY A 56 -7.96 6.58 13.02
C GLY A 56 -7.65 7.70 12.02
N LEU A 57 -6.84 7.44 10.99
CA LEU A 57 -6.54 8.42 9.95
C LEU A 57 -7.51 8.33 8.77
N ASN A 58 -7.74 9.47 8.10
CA ASN A 58 -8.46 9.49 6.85
C ASN A 58 -7.56 9.06 5.69
N VAL A 59 -7.93 7.95 5.05
CA VAL A 59 -7.13 7.26 4.03
C VAL A 59 -7.92 7.13 2.75
N LEU A 60 -7.29 7.47 1.62
CA LEU A 60 -7.82 7.27 0.28
C LEU A 60 -6.86 6.38 -0.51
N VAL A 61 -7.38 5.40 -1.24
CA VAL A 61 -6.59 4.53 -2.10
C VAL A 61 -6.85 4.89 -3.56
N GLU A 62 -5.77 5.13 -4.30
CA GLU A 62 -5.81 5.42 -5.72
C GLU A 62 -5.14 4.31 -6.51
N ASN A 63 -5.71 3.97 -7.67
CA ASN A 63 -5.13 3.00 -8.59
C ASN A 63 -3.99 3.63 -9.42
N LYS A 64 -2.91 4.05 -8.74
CA LYS A 64 -1.72 4.66 -9.34
C LYS A 64 -0.50 3.75 -9.15
N MET A 65 0.41 3.79 -10.11
CA MET A 65 1.66 3.03 -10.07
C MET A 65 2.81 3.94 -9.60
N TYR A 66 3.77 3.36 -8.89
CA TYR A 66 4.98 4.10 -8.55
C TYR A 66 5.89 4.19 -9.78
N PRO A 67 6.38 5.38 -10.18
CA PRO A 67 7.12 5.53 -11.44
C PRO A 67 8.41 4.68 -11.55
N ARG A 68 9.04 4.33 -10.42
CA ARG A 68 10.24 3.47 -10.41
C ARG A 68 9.92 1.99 -10.19
N GLU A 69 8.64 1.64 -10.04
CA GLU A 69 8.24 0.25 -9.96
C GLU A 69 8.14 -0.32 -11.37
N TRP A 70 8.97 -1.32 -11.65
CA TRP A 70 8.98 -1.99 -12.94
C TRP A 70 7.91 -3.08 -13.02
N ASN A 71 7.56 -3.68 -11.87
CA ASN A 71 6.57 -4.74 -11.83
C ASN A 71 5.13 -4.17 -11.90
N ARG A 72 4.37 -4.62 -12.91
CA ARG A 72 3.00 -4.16 -13.18
C ARG A 72 1.92 -5.02 -12.51
N ASP A 73 2.31 -6.02 -11.73
CA ASP A 73 1.38 -6.86 -11.00
C ASP A 73 0.49 -6.05 -10.06
N ALA A 74 -0.75 -6.53 -9.88
CA ALA A 74 -1.75 -5.86 -9.05
C ALA A 74 -1.29 -5.64 -7.60
N GLN A 75 -0.40 -6.51 -7.09
CA GLN A 75 0.13 -6.43 -5.73
C GLN A 75 1.01 -5.19 -5.49
N PHE A 76 1.76 -4.75 -6.50
CA PHE A 76 2.65 -3.57 -6.41
C PHE A 76 1.97 -2.28 -6.86
N ARG A 77 0.72 -2.39 -7.32
CA ARG A 77 -0.10 -1.26 -7.76
C ARG A 77 -0.84 -0.65 -6.58
N GLY A 78 -0.91 0.68 -6.57
CA GLY A 78 -1.66 1.43 -5.59
C GLY A 78 -0.86 2.57 -4.96
N ARG A 79 -1.58 3.64 -4.66
CA ARG A 79 -1.08 4.78 -3.91
C ARG A 79 -2.03 5.09 -2.78
N VAL A 80 -1.50 5.18 -1.57
CA VAL A 80 -2.26 5.56 -0.39
C VAL A 80 -2.07 7.06 -0.16
N ARG A 81 -3.18 7.78 -0.04
CA ARG A 81 -3.25 9.21 0.26
C ARG A 81 -3.78 9.37 1.68
N ILE A 82 -3.06 10.11 2.51
CA ILE A 82 -3.35 10.22 3.94
C ILE A 82 -3.49 11.69 4.34
N GLN A 83 -4.56 11.98 5.07
CA GLN A 83 -4.72 13.27 5.71
C GLN A 83 -3.87 13.33 6.98
N LEU A 84 -2.86 14.21 6.99
CA LEU A 84 -2.08 14.47 8.19
C LEU A 84 -2.54 15.73 8.93
N LYS A 85 -3.08 16.70 8.19
CA LYS A 85 -3.51 17.99 8.71
C LYS A 85 -5.01 18.20 8.46
N LEU A 86 -5.66 18.77 9.45
CA LEU A 86 -7.04 19.25 9.39
C LEU A 86 -7.09 20.63 8.73
N GLN A 87 -8.29 21.16 8.48
CA GLN A 87 -8.49 22.43 7.76
C GLN A 87 -7.86 23.63 8.47
N ASP A 88 -7.83 23.58 9.80
CA ASP A 88 -7.22 24.57 10.70
C ASP A 88 -5.68 24.48 10.72
N GLY A 89 -5.08 23.49 10.06
CA GLY A 89 -3.64 23.25 10.04
C GLY A 89 -3.13 22.37 11.19
N SER A 90 -4.00 22.01 12.14
CA SER A 90 -3.69 21.08 13.24
C SER A 90 -3.45 19.67 12.71
N LEU A 91 -2.64 18.89 13.43
CA LEU A 91 -2.40 17.49 13.09
C LEU A 91 -3.65 16.65 13.42
N CYS A 92 -4.00 15.69 12.55
CA CYS A 92 -5.09 14.75 12.83
C CYS A 92 -4.79 13.87 14.05
N GLN A 93 -3.51 13.57 14.27
CA GLN A 93 -3.01 12.69 15.31
C GLN A 93 -1.61 13.15 15.72
N ASP A 94 -1.38 13.37 17.01
CA ASP A 94 -0.11 13.88 17.53
C ASP A 94 1.07 12.93 17.27
N LYS A 95 0.80 11.61 17.33
CA LYS A 95 1.74 10.53 16.96
C LYS A 95 2.25 10.59 15.52
N PHE A 96 1.61 11.37 14.63
CA PHE A 96 1.94 11.47 13.22
C PHE A 96 2.39 12.89 12.84
N ALA A 97 3.41 13.38 13.55
CA ALA A 97 4.02 14.68 13.28
C ALA A 97 4.73 14.75 11.92
N SER A 98 5.38 13.65 11.50
CA SER A 98 6.13 13.61 10.26
C SER A 98 5.72 12.47 9.33
N ARG A 99 6.10 12.62 8.06
CA ARG A 99 5.93 11.58 7.03
C ARG A 99 6.67 10.29 7.42
N LYS A 100 7.81 10.41 8.10
CA LYS A 100 8.61 9.26 8.53
C LYS A 100 7.93 8.51 9.66
N ASP A 101 7.30 9.19 10.61
CA ASP A 101 6.61 8.55 11.74
C ASP A 101 5.46 7.67 11.26
N VAL A 102 4.70 8.16 10.28
CA VAL A 102 3.65 7.37 9.62
C VAL A 102 4.24 6.13 8.95
N MET A 103 5.36 6.27 8.22
CA MET A 103 6.01 5.11 7.59
C MET A 103 6.52 4.10 8.62
N PHE A 104 7.10 4.56 9.74
CA PHE A 104 7.58 3.71 10.82
C PHE A 104 6.46 2.98 11.54
N TYR A 105 5.35 3.67 11.82
CA TYR A 105 4.18 3.03 12.41
C TYR A 105 3.61 1.95 11.49
N VAL A 106 3.52 2.21 10.19
CA VAL A 106 3.02 1.23 9.22
C VAL A 106 3.89 -0.04 9.21
N VAL A 107 5.22 0.10 9.15
CA VAL A 107 6.09 -1.08 9.15
C VAL A 107 6.09 -1.86 10.45
N GLU A 108 5.86 -1.19 11.57
CA GLU A 108 5.74 -1.88 12.87
C GLU A 108 4.44 -2.69 12.97
N MET A 109 3.36 -2.21 12.35
CA MET A 109 2.03 -2.79 12.47
C MET A 109 1.71 -3.83 11.40
N ILE A 110 2.26 -3.73 10.18
CA ILE A 110 2.00 -4.70 9.11
C ILE A 110 2.33 -6.15 9.52
N PRO A 111 3.49 -6.45 10.15
CA PRO A 111 3.81 -7.81 10.58
C PRO A 111 2.84 -8.38 11.63
N LYS A 112 2.16 -7.49 12.38
CA LYS A 112 1.18 -7.85 13.42
C LYS A 112 -0.22 -8.11 12.84
N LEU A 113 -0.45 -7.90 11.54
CA LEU A 113 -1.73 -8.15 10.90
C LEU A 113 -2.04 -9.65 10.83
N LYS A 114 -3.28 -10.03 11.17
CA LYS A 114 -3.75 -11.42 11.10
C LYS A 114 -3.60 -12.04 9.70
N SER A 115 -3.73 -11.22 8.64
CA SER A 115 -3.52 -11.64 7.25
C SER A 115 -2.10 -12.14 6.95
N ARG A 116 -1.09 -11.66 7.69
CA ARG A 116 0.30 -12.14 7.61
C ARG A 116 0.50 -13.36 8.50
N THR A 117 -0.01 -13.33 9.73
CA THR A 117 0.10 -14.44 10.69
C THR A 117 -0.56 -15.74 10.21
N GLN A 118 -1.66 -15.68 9.46
CA GLN A 118 -2.30 -16.90 8.92
C GLN A 118 -1.60 -17.46 7.67
N LYS A 119 -0.79 -16.66 6.97
CA LYS A 119 -0.10 -17.11 5.75
C LYS A 119 1.10 -18.02 6.04
N SER A 120 1.54 -18.09 7.29
CA SER A 120 2.52 -19.07 7.78
C SER A 120 1.92 -20.46 8.07
N GLY A 121 0.63 -20.69 7.76
CA GLY A 121 -0.08 -21.96 8.04
C GLY A 121 -0.74 -22.63 6.83
N GLY A 122 -0.28 -22.41 5.61
CA GLY A 122 -0.90 -23.04 4.44
C GLY A 122 -0.07 -22.97 3.17
N ALA A 123 0.53 -24.11 2.85
CA ALA A 123 0.93 -24.64 1.54
C ALA A 123 1.19 -23.67 0.38
N GLU A 124 2.35 -23.85 -0.25
CA GLU A 124 2.54 -23.65 -1.68
C GLU A 124 1.37 -24.29 -2.45
N ALA A 125 0.41 -23.48 -2.89
CA ALA A 125 -0.52 -23.87 -3.93
C ALA A 125 0.18 -23.58 -5.26
N GLY A 126 0.70 -24.66 -5.85
CA GLY A 126 1.50 -24.64 -7.05
C GLY A 126 0.87 -23.89 -8.22
N SER A 127 1.76 -23.43 -9.09
CA SER A 127 1.50 -23.16 -10.48
C SER A 127 0.71 -24.31 -11.11
N GLN A 128 -0.58 -24.10 -11.38
CA GLN A 128 -1.29 -24.85 -12.41
C GLN A 128 -1.76 -23.91 -13.51
N GLN A 129 -1.00 -24.00 -14.60
CA GLN A 129 -1.29 -23.53 -15.94
C GLN A 129 -2.66 -24.04 -16.39
N GLY A 130 -3.66 -23.15 -16.42
CA GLY A 130 -4.93 -23.40 -17.07
C GLY A 130 -4.86 -22.95 -18.53
N GLU A 131 -4.36 -23.83 -19.39
CA GLU A 131 -4.37 -23.65 -20.85
C GLU A 131 -5.77 -23.91 -21.41
N GLY A 132 -6.17 -23.12 -22.42
CA GLY A 132 -7.54 -22.99 -22.85
C GLY A 132 -8.09 -24.10 -23.77
N GLY A 133 -9.41 -24.30 -23.67
CA GLY A 133 -10.36 -24.35 -24.79
C GLY A 133 -10.44 -25.61 -25.67
N LYS A 134 -11.62 -26.27 -25.69
CA LYS A 134 -12.57 -26.25 -26.84
C LYS A 134 -13.73 -27.26 -26.70
N LYS A 135 -14.88 -26.79 -27.18
CA LYS A 135 -15.97 -27.52 -27.87
C LYS A 135 -16.81 -28.52 -27.07
N GLY A 136 -17.95 -28.02 -26.61
CA GLY A 136 -19.16 -28.83 -26.47
C GLY A 136 -19.63 -29.37 -27.83
N LYS A 137 -20.02 -30.65 -27.84
CA LYS A 137 -20.81 -31.24 -28.93
C LYS A 137 -21.94 -32.05 -28.31
N LYS A 138 -23.09 -31.38 -28.25
CA LYS A 138 -24.42 -31.91 -28.00
C LYS A 138 -24.72 -32.99 -29.06
N LYS A 139 -25.10 -34.21 -28.66
CA LYS A 139 -25.86 -35.11 -29.54
C LYS A 139 -26.92 -35.87 -28.76
N LYS A 140 -28.15 -35.48 -29.07
CA LYS A 140 -29.43 -36.09 -28.77
C LYS A 140 -29.69 -37.15 -29.84
N LYS A 141 -29.95 -38.39 -29.47
CA LYS A 141 -31.02 -39.25 -30.03
C LYS A 141 -31.14 -40.49 -29.16
#